data_AF-A0A2D6MNC0-F1
#
_entry.id   AF-A0A2D6MNC0-F1
#
_cell.length_a   1.000
_cell.length_b   1.000
_cell.length_c   1.000
_cell.angle_alpha   90.00
_cell.angle_beta   90.00
_cell.angle_gamma   90.00
#
_symmetry.space_group_name_H-M   'P 1'
#
loop_
_entity.id
_entity.type
_entity.pdbx_description
1 polymer ?
#
loop_
_entity_poly.entity_id
_entity_poly.type
_entity_poly.pdbx_seq_one_letter_code
_entity_poly.pdbx_strand_id
1 'polypeptide(L)'
;MTAVLVAFALLMSPETANAYLMTLTFDDGAYDETIVSPGGEIHGPYDWVESNGIRATGFWATDVGTAAGDFQLGHTHIAPNYSGRPDGRAERMHAWTDDLQGLNISLESGARFDLVSIDYSIRKRESSDPFLERLAWSTGPEDARLLLSTSFDPTAAALESQWAMIPIDDFGRPWNPWFTLPISGFEDVDSVFVSHTLAGLAIDTIVLDVDLATPIPEPSTALLIALGLCGLSTRAARGRAE
;
A
#
# COMPACT_ATOMS: atom_id res chain seq x y z
N MET A 1 0.24 -60.88 -6.46
CA MET A 1 0.46 -59.54 -7.05
C MET A 1 0.58 -58.58 -5.89
N THR A 2 1.79 -58.09 -5.66
CA THR A 2 2.17 -57.31 -4.47
C THR A 2 2.11 -55.83 -4.84
N ALA A 3 1.23 -55.06 -4.21
CA ALA A 3 1.09 -53.63 -4.46
C ALA A 3 2.27 -52.88 -3.81
N VAL A 4 3.01 -52.15 -4.63
CA VAL A 4 4.10 -51.26 -4.22
C VAL A 4 3.48 -49.99 -3.64
N LEU A 5 3.65 -49.78 -2.33
CA LEU A 5 3.42 -48.48 -1.69
C LEU A 5 4.61 -47.58 -2.07
N VAL A 6 4.38 -46.59 -2.94
CA VAL A 6 5.34 -45.48 -3.12
C VAL A 6 5.00 -44.43 -2.08
N ALA A 7 5.73 -44.43 -0.96
CA ALA A 7 5.71 -43.33 -0.01
C ALA A 7 6.49 -42.15 -0.64
N PHE A 8 5.77 -41.15 -1.12
CA PHE A 8 6.35 -39.84 -1.42
C PHE A 8 6.62 -39.15 -0.07
N ALA A 9 7.80 -39.39 0.49
CA ALA A 9 8.35 -38.52 1.50
C ALA A 9 8.76 -37.21 0.80
N LEU A 10 7.89 -36.20 0.82
CA LEU A 10 8.32 -34.83 0.60
C LEU A 10 9.30 -34.49 1.74
N LEU A 11 10.58 -34.58 1.42
CA LEU A 11 11.66 -33.96 2.18
C LEU A 11 11.43 -32.45 2.13
N MET A 12 10.67 -31.92 3.09
CA MET A 12 10.72 -30.49 3.40
C MET A 12 12.05 -30.27 4.12
N SER A 13 13.08 -29.90 3.36
CA SER A 13 14.21 -29.17 3.92
C SER A 13 13.66 -27.96 4.66
N PRO A 14 14.16 -27.62 5.87
CA PRO A 14 13.88 -26.33 6.44
C PRO A 14 14.51 -25.31 5.50
N GLU A 15 13.70 -24.73 4.61
CA GLU A 15 14.10 -23.54 3.88
C GLU A 15 14.34 -22.48 4.96
N THR A 16 15.60 -22.07 5.10
CA THR A 16 15.88 -20.78 5.71
C THR A 16 15.08 -19.77 4.92
N ALA A 17 14.04 -19.22 5.55
CA ALA A 17 13.29 -18.08 5.04
C ALA A 17 14.32 -17.02 4.61
N ASN A 18 14.54 -16.92 3.31
CA ASN A 18 15.40 -15.87 2.76
C ASN A 18 14.47 -14.67 2.58
N ALA A 19 14.51 -13.78 3.56
CA ALA A 19 14.07 -12.40 3.43
C ALA A 19 14.71 -11.80 2.17
N TYR A 20 13.91 -11.16 1.31
CA TYR A 20 14.40 -10.47 0.13
C TYR A 20 13.77 -9.09 0.02
N LEU A 21 14.59 -8.13 -0.40
CA LEU A 21 14.16 -6.74 -0.55
C LEU A 21 13.35 -6.58 -1.83
N MET A 22 12.17 -6.00 -1.69
CA MET A 22 11.33 -5.52 -2.78
C MET A 22 11.30 -4.01 -2.76
N THR A 23 11.36 -3.41 -3.95
CA THR A 23 11.38 -1.96 -4.11
C THR A 23 10.24 -1.55 -5.01
N LEU A 24 9.43 -0.61 -4.54
CA LEU A 24 8.51 0.18 -5.35
C LEU A 24 9.22 1.50 -5.64
N THR A 25 9.46 1.79 -6.90
CA THR A 25 9.89 3.13 -7.32
C THR A 25 8.69 3.76 -8.01
N PHE A 26 8.42 5.04 -7.75
CA PHE A 26 7.42 5.73 -8.54
C PHE A 26 8.12 6.33 -9.77
N ASP A 27 8.77 5.56 -10.65
CA ASP A 27 9.44 6.09 -11.87
C ASP A 27 9.33 5.17 -13.10
N ASP A 28 8.93 3.93 -12.89
CA ASP A 28 8.93 2.79 -13.81
C ASP A 28 7.52 2.32 -14.20
N GLY A 29 6.49 3.06 -13.79
CA GLY A 29 5.10 2.74 -14.01
C GLY A 29 4.40 3.30 -15.26
N ALA A 30 3.69 2.46 -16.01
CA ALA A 30 2.70 2.87 -17.01
C ALA A 30 1.32 3.14 -16.38
N TYR A 31 0.90 4.41 -16.37
CA TYR A 31 -0.50 4.81 -16.15
C TYR A 31 -1.44 4.05 -17.12
N ASP A 32 -2.47 3.36 -16.60
CA ASP A 32 -3.48 2.69 -17.44
C ASP A 32 -4.47 3.72 -18.01
N GLU A 33 -4.18 4.17 -19.22
CA GLU A 33 -5.02 5.10 -19.97
C GLU A 33 -6.39 4.54 -20.39
N THR A 34 -6.65 3.24 -20.18
CA THR A 34 -7.89 2.58 -20.61
C THR A 34 -9.03 2.64 -19.58
N ILE A 35 -8.76 3.13 -18.36
CA ILE A 35 -9.80 3.39 -17.36
C ILE A 35 -10.59 4.64 -17.77
N VAL A 36 -11.70 4.43 -18.50
CA VAL A 36 -12.62 5.49 -18.96
C VAL A 36 -13.45 6.01 -17.78
N SER A 37 -13.18 7.24 -17.35
CA SER A 37 -13.96 7.94 -16.31
C SER A 37 -15.37 8.31 -16.83
N PRO A 38 -16.45 7.97 -16.10
CA PRO A 38 -17.79 8.37 -16.47
C PRO A 38 -18.04 9.84 -16.11
N GLY A 39 -17.67 10.75 -17.02
CA GLY A 39 -18.18 12.12 -17.06
C GLY A 39 -17.33 13.17 -16.34
N GLY A 40 -16.59 13.96 -17.12
CA GLY A 40 -16.32 15.38 -16.83
C GLY A 40 -15.30 15.73 -15.74
N GLU A 41 -14.97 14.82 -14.83
CA GLU A 41 -13.92 14.99 -13.83
C GLU A 41 -13.08 13.70 -13.78
N ILE A 42 -11.76 13.84 -13.79
CA ILE A 42 -10.82 12.71 -13.87
C ILE A 42 -10.70 12.09 -12.46
N HIS A 43 -11.69 11.28 -12.08
CA HIS A 43 -11.75 10.62 -10.77
C HIS A 43 -11.86 9.11 -10.98
N GLY A 44 -10.73 8.44 -11.14
CA GLY A 44 -10.63 6.97 -11.22
C GLY A 44 -9.85 6.41 -10.03
N PRO A 45 -10.04 5.13 -9.65
CA PRO A 45 -9.29 4.54 -8.56
C PRO A 45 -7.77 4.57 -8.86
N TYR A 46 -6.95 5.16 -7.99
CA TYR A 46 -5.50 5.00 -7.97
C TYR A 46 -5.17 3.67 -7.30
N ASP A 47 -4.70 2.74 -8.11
CA ASP A 47 -4.33 1.41 -7.68
C ASP A 47 -3.18 0.90 -8.54
N TRP A 48 -1.96 1.05 -8.01
CA TRP A 48 -0.72 0.76 -8.69
C TRP A 48 -0.19 -0.61 -8.28
N VAL A 49 0.26 -1.43 -9.22
CA VAL A 49 0.89 -2.72 -8.93
C VAL A 49 2.20 -2.83 -9.70
N GLU A 50 3.28 -3.04 -8.97
CA GLU A 50 4.60 -3.27 -9.53
C GLU A 50 4.76 -4.67 -10.09
N SER A 51 5.70 -4.83 -11.02
CA SER A 51 6.05 -6.13 -11.60
C SER A 51 6.52 -7.16 -10.57
N ASN A 52 6.99 -6.71 -9.41
CA ASN A 52 7.39 -7.55 -8.28
C ASN A 52 6.24 -7.87 -7.30
N GLY A 53 5.04 -7.33 -7.52
CA GLY A 53 3.84 -7.61 -6.72
C GLY A 53 3.56 -6.64 -5.57
N ILE A 54 4.33 -5.56 -5.41
CA ILE A 54 3.96 -4.47 -4.50
C ILE A 54 2.75 -3.74 -5.08
N ARG A 55 1.71 -3.55 -4.26
CA ARG A 55 0.54 -2.74 -4.58
C ARG A 55 0.56 -1.45 -3.78
N ALA A 56 0.36 -0.32 -4.44
CA ALA A 56 0.15 0.98 -3.82
C ALA A 56 -1.22 1.52 -4.24
N THR A 57 -2.18 1.47 -3.32
CA THR A 57 -3.55 1.92 -3.56
C THR A 57 -3.78 3.26 -2.88
N GLY A 58 -4.31 4.26 -3.58
CA GLY A 58 -4.64 5.55 -2.98
C GLY A 58 -5.76 5.41 -1.95
N PHE A 59 -5.84 6.32 -0.98
CA PHE A 59 -7.01 6.43 -0.13
C PHE A 59 -7.39 7.87 0.18
N TRP A 60 -8.67 8.07 0.44
CA TRP A 60 -9.26 9.33 0.89
C TRP A 60 -10.23 9.02 2.00
N ALA A 61 -10.17 9.82 3.04
CA ALA A 61 -11.17 9.88 4.08
C ALA A 61 -11.58 11.31 4.31
N THR A 62 -12.86 11.50 4.62
CA THR A 62 -13.47 12.79 4.93
C THR A 62 -14.05 12.78 6.33
N ASP A 63 -14.28 13.95 6.91
CA ASP A 63 -14.85 14.11 8.26
C ASP A 63 -14.15 13.24 9.32
N VAL A 64 -12.83 13.08 9.18
CA VAL A 64 -12.05 12.14 9.97
C VAL A 64 -12.03 12.54 11.45
N GLY A 65 -12.05 11.55 12.34
CA GLY A 65 -12.16 11.81 13.78
C GLY A 65 -13.59 12.08 14.25
N THR A 66 -14.59 11.94 13.36
CA THR A 66 -16.00 12.10 13.70
C THR A 66 -16.80 10.84 13.39
N ALA A 67 -17.98 10.68 14.00
CA ALA A 67 -18.87 9.55 13.69
C ALA A 67 -19.43 9.58 12.25
N ALA A 68 -19.25 10.67 11.51
CA ALA A 68 -19.65 10.81 10.11
C ALA A 68 -18.50 10.48 9.13
N GLY A 69 -17.31 10.13 9.64
CA GLY A 69 -16.14 9.89 8.80
C GLY A 69 -16.39 8.84 7.73
N ASP A 70 -16.01 9.17 6.49
CA ASP A 70 -16.09 8.25 5.33
C ASP A 70 -14.68 7.84 4.92
N PHE A 71 -14.55 6.66 4.31
CA PHE A 71 -13.28 6.15 3.79
C PHE A 71 -13.47 5.45 2.46
N GLN A 72 -12.67 5.86 1.49
CA GLN A 72 -12.68 5.36 0.12
C GLN A 72 -11.27 4.91 -0.27
N LEU A 73 -11.10 3.60 -0.37
CA LEU A 73 -9.90 3.00 -0.94
C LEU A 73 -9.94 3.13 -2.48
N GLY A 74 -8.77 3.31 -3.08
CA GLY A 74 -8.59 3.65 -4.47
C GLY A 74 -8.81 5.13 -4.76
N HIS A 75 -9.37 5.93 -3.88
CA HIS A 75 -9.66 7.33 -4.19
C HIS A 75 -8.60 8.26 -3.58
N THR A 76 -8.03 9.21 -4.33
CA THR A 76 -7.16 10.26 -3.76
C THR A 76 -7.19 11.53 -4.62
N HIS A 77 -7.26 12.71 -3.99
CA HIS A 77 -7.38 14.03 -4.62
C HIS A 77 -6.08 14.81 -4.49
N ILE A 78 -5.04 14.28 -5.13
CA ILE A 78 -3.73 14.91 -5.21
C ILE A 78 -3.59 15.69 -6.52
N ALA A 79 -3.24 16.96 -6.40
CA ALA A 79 -3.22 17.88 -7.52
C ALA A 79 -1.83 17.99 -8.22
N PRO A 80 -1.76 18.34 -9.52
CA PRO A 80 -2.89 18.73 -10.35
C PRO A 80 -3.52 17.52 -11.05
N ASN A 81 -4.08 16.61 -10.25
CA ASN A 81 -5.36 15.90 -10.39
C ASN A 81 -5.22 14.40 -10.57
N TYR A 82 -4.11 13.84 -10.11
CA TYR A 82 -3.90 12.41 -9.99
C TYR A 82 -2.50 12.21 -9.41
N SER A 83 -2.29 11.25 -8.51
CA SER A 83 -0.94 10.69 -8.32
C SER A 83 -0.86 9.24 -8.79
N GLY A 84 -1.46 8.94 -9.94
CA GLY A 84 -0.87 8.01 -10.92
C GLY A 84 0.20 8.68 -11.76
N ARG A 85 1.02 9.52 -11.12
CA ARG A 85 2.26 10.00 -11.71
C ARG A 85 3.37 9.03 -11.33
N PRO A 86 4.26 8.70 -12.27
CA PRO A 86 5.51 8.03 -11.97
C PRO A 86 6.47 9.03 -11.33
N ASP A 87 6.05 9.71 -10.26
CA ASP A 87 6.94 10.46 -9.35
C ASP A 87 6.44 10.45 -7.89
N GLY A 88 5.37 9.69 -7.59
CA GLY A 88 4.77 9.50 -6.26
C GLY A 88 4.44 10.79 -5.51
N ARG A 89 4.21 11.87 -6.24
CA ARG A 89 3.95 13.18 -5.66
C ARG A 89 2.55 13.24 -5.05
N ALA A 90 2.47 13.59 -3.77
CA ALA A 90 1.28 13.92 -3.01
C ALA A 90 1.16 15.44 -2.74
N GLU A 91 0.46 16.18 -3.60
CA GLU A 91 0.03 17.56 -3.32
C GLU A 91 -1.41 17.62 -2.80
N ARG A 92 -1.57 18.11 -1.58
CA ARG A 92 -2.85 18.21 -0.89
C ARG A 92 -3.56 19.53 -1.25
N MET A 93 -4.09 19.64 -2.48
CA MET A 93 -4.82 20.86 -2.92
C MET A 93 -6.33 20.84 -2.60
N HIS A 94 -6.86 19.73 -2.05
CA HIS A 94 -8.27 19.60 -1.66
C HIS A 94 -8.43 19.14 -0.20
N ALA A 95 -7.55 19.52 0.72
CA ALA A 95 -7.81 19.39 2.15
C ALA A 95 -8.93 20.36 2.56
N TRP A 96 -10.15 20.10 2.11
CA TRP A 96 -11.32 20.64 2.76
C TRP A 96 -11.35 19.97 4.15
N THR A 97 -11.71 20.75 5.17
CA THR A 97 -12.34 20.30 6.42
C THR A 97 -12.15 18.81 6.76
N ASP A 98 -11.24 18.49 7.68
CA ASP A 98 -11.10 17.15 8.26
C ASP A 98 -10.96 15.99 7.23
N ASP A 99 -10.24 16.20 6.14
CA ASP A 99 -9.92 15.13 5.18
C ASP A 99 -8.52 14.55 5.41
N LEU A 100 -8.32 13.24 5.21
CA LEU A 100 -7.01 12.58 5.17
C LEU A 100 -6.84 11.80 3.88
N GLN A 101 -5.65 11.87 3.27
CA GLN A 101 -5.36 11.22 2.00
C GLN A 101 -3.97 10.62 2.01
N GLY A 102 -3.74 9.57 1.23
CA GLY A 102 -2.44 8.92 1.18
C GLY A 102 -2.43 7.66 0.32
N LEU A 103 -1.53 6.75 0.67
CA LEU A 103 -1.33 5.46 0.04
C LEU A 103 -1.55 4.33 1.05
N ASN A 104 -2.08 3.21 0.60
CA ASN A 104 -2.04 1.93 1.28
C ASN A 104 -1.10 1.02 0.49
N ILE A 105 0.00 0.60 1.12
CA ILE A 105 1.00 -0.28 0.54
C ILE A 105 0.73 -1.70 1.00
N SER A 106 0.63 -2.66 0.07
CA SER A 106 0.41 -4.08 0.37
C SER A 106 1.12 -4.97 -0.68
N LEU A 107 1.06 -6.29 -0.52
CA LEU A 107 1.51 -7.25 -1.53
C LEU A 107 0.32 -7.97 -2.18
N GLU A 108 0.31 -8.13 -3.50
CA GLU A 108 -0.77 -8.87 -4.20
C GLU A 108 -0.88 -10.32 -3.75
N SER A 109 0.24 -10.91 -3.32
CA SER A 109 0.28 -12.26 -2.77
C SER A 109 -0.43 -12.41 -1.43
N GLY A 110 -0.71 -11.29 -0.73
CA GLY A 110 -1.14 -11.28 0.67
C GLY A 110 -0.03 -11.69 1.64
N ALA A 111 1.22 -11.80 1.19
CA ALA A 111 2.36 -12.01 2.06
C ALA A 111 2.57 -10.80 2.98
N ARG A 112 3.17 -11.06 4.15
CA ARG A 112 3.54 -10.03 5.11
C ARG A 112 4.96 -9.54 4.85
N PHE A 113 5.26 -8.32 5.26
CA PHE A 113 6.53 -7.66 4.99
C PHE A 113 6.93 -6.74 6.15
N ASP A 114 8.20 -6.37 6.18
CA ASP A 114 8.72 -5.28 7.00
C ASP A 114 8.86 -4.03 6.13
N LEU A 115 8.34 -2.88 6.58
CA LEU A 115 8.60 -1.60 5.91
C LEU A 115 9.99 -1.08 6.32
N VAL A 116 10.93 -1.05 5.38
CA VAL A 116 12.35 -0.74 5.65
C VAL A 116 12.65 0.75 5.51
N SER A 117 12.23 1.37 4.40
CA SER A 117 12.51 2.78 4.16
C SER A 117 11.55 3.42 3.16
N ILE A 118 11.41 4.73 3.27
CA ILE A 118 10.67 5.58 2.34
C ILE A 118 11.56 6.75 1.92
N ASP A 119 11.79 6.89 0.62
CA ASP A 119 12.40 8.08 0.04
C ASP A 119 11.33 9.14 -0.15
N TYR A 120 11.57 10.32 0.41
CA TYR A 120 10.64 11.43 0.38
C TYR A 120 11.30 12.74 -0.01
N SER A 121 10.49 13.71 -0.41
CA SER A 121 10.91 15.11 -0.45
C SER A 121 9.76 16.09 -0.23
N ILE A 122 9.95 17.03 0.69
CA ILE A 122 8.95 18.07 1.00
C ILE A 122 8.95 19.11 -0.11
N ARG A 123 7.85 19.15 -0.85
CA ARG A 123 7.66 20.11 -1.94
C ARG A 123 6.98 21.39 -1.45
N LYS A 124 6.08 21.28 -0.46
CA LYS A 124 5.32 22.40 0.12
C LYS A 124 4.99 22.13 1.59
N ARG A 125 5.39 23.04 2.48
CA ARG A 125 5.01 22.98 3.90
C ARG A 125 3.58 23.45 4.16
N GLU A 126 3.17 24.49 3.45
CA GLU A 126 1.87 25.14 3.57
C GLU A 126 1.14 25.20 2.25
N SER A 127 -0.19 25.19 2.34
CA SER A 127 -1.03 25.54 1.22
C SER A 127 -1.00 27.05 1.04
N SER A 128 -0.93 27.51 -0.21
CA SER A 128 -1.17 28.91 -0.54
C SER A 128 -2.65 29.29 -0.49
N ASP A 129 -3.53 28.30 -0.37
CA ASP A 129 -4.97 28.48 -0.24
C ASP A 129 -5.37 28.54 1.25
N PRO A 130 -5.84 29.70 1.74
CA PRO A 130 -6.21 29.89 3.14
C PRO A 130 -7.50 29.16 3.55
N PHE A 131 -8.23 28.56 2.59
CA PHE A 131 -9.44 27.78 2.86
C PHE A 131 -9.17 26.27 3.00
N LEU A 132 -7.94 25.82 2.79
CA LEU A 132 -7.55 24.44 3.03
C LEU A 132 -7.07 24.29 4.48
N GLU A 133 -7.97 23.82 5.35
CA GLU A 133 -7.67 23.61 6.76
C GLU A 133 -6.81 22.35 6.96
N ARG A 134 -5.78 22.48 7.79
CA ARG A 134 -5.02 21.32 8.27
C ARG A 134 -5.90 20.58 9.28
N LEU A 135 -5.73 19.26 9.38
CA LEU A 135 -6.33 18.47 10.46
C LEU A 135 -6.07 19.13 11.81
N ALA A 136 -7.05 19.17 12.71
CA ALA A 136 -6.93 19.94 13.95
C ALA A 136 -5.72 19.53 14.84
N TRP A 137 -5.30 18.26 14.74
CA TRP A 137 -4.12 17.71 15.41
C TRP A 137 -2.85 17.74 14.55
N SER A 138 -2.95 18.17 13.29
CA SER A 138 -1.79 18.48 12.46
C SER A 138 -1.02 19.61 13.15
N THR A 139 0.25 19.32 13.41
CA THR A 139 1.19 20.27 13.98
C THR A 139 1.41 21.46 13.03
N GLY A 140 2.15 22.48 13.47
CA GLY A 140 2.45 23.63 12.62
C GLY A 140 3.18 23.24 11.32
N PRO A 141 3.26 24.16 10.34
CA PRO A 141 3.90 23.92 9.04
C PRO A 141 5.39 23.59 9.10
N GLU A 142 6.06 24.06 10.13
CA GLU A 142 7.45 23.76 10.46
C GLU A 142 7.64 22.36 11.05
N ASP A 143 6.56 21.73 11.48
CA ASP A 143 6.59 20.46 12.20
C ASP A 143 6.06 19.33 11.32
N ALA A 144 6.66 19.18 10.14
CA ALA A 144 6.26 18.19 9.16
C ALA A 144 6.36 16.75 9.72
N ARG A 145 5.35 15.94 9.39
CA ARG A 145 5.25 14.54 9.82
C ARG A 145 4.85 13.66 8.65
N LEU A 146 5.55 12.54 8.51
CA LEU A 146 5.05 11.35 7.82
C LEU A 146 4.16 10.58 8.81
N LEU A 147 3.01 10.12 8.35
CA LEU A 147 2.04 9.37 9.13
C LEU A 147 2.02 7.94 8.63
N LEU A 148 2.33 6.98 9.49
CA LEU A 148 2.30 5.56 9.17
C LEU A 148 1.33 4.82 10.08
N SER A 149 0.56 3.90 9.52
CA SER A 149 -0.31 3.00 10.30
C SER A 149 -0.52 1.68 9.58
N THR A 150 -0.73 0.59 10.32
CA THR A 150 -1.13 -0.72 9.77
C THR A 150 -2.65 -0.86 9.65
N SER A 151 -3.42 0.10 10.17
CA SER A 151 -4.87 0.09 10.13
C SER A 151 -5.43 1.50 10.23
N PHE A 152 -6.55 1.77 9.56
CA PHE A 152 -7.15 3.09 9.61
C PHE A 152 -8.68 3.01 9.71
N ASP A 153 -9.22 3.64 10.74
CA ASP A 153 -10.65 3.89 10.94
C ASP A 153 -10.90 5.41 10.91
N PRO A 154 -11.59 5.94 9.88
CA PRO A 154 -11.85 7.39 9.78
C PRO A 154 -12.78 7.88 10.90
N THR A 155 -13.54 6.99 11.55
CA THR A 155 -14.55 7.36 12.55
C THR A 155 -14.00 7.47 13.97
N ALA A 156 -12.76 7.06 14.20
CA ALA A 156 -12.19 7.02 15.54
C ALA A 156 -11.90 8.44 16.06
N ALA A 157 -12.54 8.81 17.16
CA ALA A 157 -12.44 10.17 17.73
C ALA A 157 -11.01 10.61 18.10
N ALA A 158 -10.13 9.67 18.47
CA ALA A 158 -8.71 9.91 18.72
C ALA A 158 -7.89 9.53 17.49
N LEU A 159 -8.17 10.17 16.35
CA LEU A 159 -7.63 9.81 15.05
C LEU A 159 -6.09 9.79 15.04
N GLU A 160 -5.47 10.77 15.69
CA GLU A 160 -4.03 10.91 15.81
C GLU A 160 -3.36 9.71 16.50
N SER A 161 -4.08 9.00 17.39
CA SER A 161 -3.55 7.85 18.10
C SER A 161 -3.38 6.60 17.22
N GLN A 162 -3.99 6.59 16.03
CA GLN A 162 -3.83 5.51 15.06
C GLN A 162 -2.51 5.61 14.28
N TRP A 163 -1.81 6.74 14.34
CA TRP A 163 -0.66 7.00 13.48
C TRP A 163 0.65 7.03 14.27
N ALA A 164 1.65 6.33 13.76
CA ALA A 164 3.04 6.66 14.05
C ALA A 164 3.40 7.94 13.30
N MET A 165 3.65 9.02 14.05
CA MET A 165 3.97 10.34 13.48
C MET A 165 5.49 10.55 13.48
N ILE A 166 6.12 10.35 12.31
CA ILE A 166 7.57 10.44 12.18
C ILE A 166 7.97 11.84 11.72
N PRO A 167 8.83 12.58 12.45
CA PRO A 167 9.34 13.87 12.02
C PRO A 167 10.17 13.75 10.74
N ILE A 168 9.87 14.61 9.78
CA ILE A 168 10.62 14.73 8.52
C ILE A 168 10.98 16.19 8.27
N ASP A 169 12.16 16.45 7.69
CA ASP A 169 12.51 17.80 7.26
C ASP A 169 13.66 17.86 6.24
N ASP A 170 13.31 18.07 4.98
CA ASP A 170 14.23 18.37 3.89
C ASP A 170 13.90 19.67 3.15
N PHE A 171 12.92 20.44 3.64
CA PHE A 171 12.38 21.57 2.91
C PHE A 171 13.43 22.68 2.68
N GLY A 172 13.41 23.28 1.49
CA GLY A 172 14.31 24.38 1.15
C GLY A 172 15.77 23.96 0.88
N ARG A 173 16.08 22.67 0.89
CA ARG A 173 17.39 22.19 0.48
C ARG A 173 17.59 22.39 -1.03
N PRO A 174 18.77 22.87 -1.46
CA PRO A 174 19.02 23.07 -2.88
C PRO A 174 18.93 21.73 -3.63
N TRP A 175 18.48 21.79 -4.88
CA TRP A 175 18.36 20.62 -5.79
C TRP A 175 17.22 19.64 -5.48
N ASN A 176 16.36 19.95 -4.50
CA ASN A 176 15.17 19.16 -4.18
C ASN A 176 15.49 17.66 -3.99
N PRO A 177 16.47 17.31 -3.12
CA PRO A 177 17.00 15.95 -3.04
C PRO A 177 15.94 15.00 -2.50
N TRP A 178 15.98 13.74 -2.94
CA TRP A 178 15.29 12.66 -2.25
C TRP A 178 16.03 12.32 -0.95
N PHE A 179 15.28 12.11 0.13
CA PHE A 179 15.79 11.72 1.44
C PHE A 179 15.23 10.37 1.84
N THR A 180 16.13 9.43 2.12
CA THR A 180 15.76 8.14 2.67
C THR A 180 15.46 8.25 4.15
N LEU A 181 14.21 7.97 4.50
CA LEU A 181 13.76 7.80 5.88
C LEU A 181 13.79 6.31 6.23
N PRO A 182 14.71 5.85 7.10
CA PRO A 182 14.64 4.49 7.63
C PRO A 182 13.42 4.36 8.55
N ILE A 183 12.69 3.26 8.41
CA ILE A 183 11.49 2.94 9.17
C ILE A 183 11.77 1.76 10.10
N SER A 184 11.14 1.77 11.27
CA SER A 184 11.19 0.70 12.27
C SER A 184 9.84 0.65 12.99
N GLY A 185 9.47 -0.52 13.53
CA GLY A 185 8.19 -0.73 14.22
C GLY A 185 7.03 -1.12 13.29
N PHE A 186 7.34 -1.47 12.05
CA PHE A 186 6.40 -1.93 11.02
C PHE A 186 6.88 -3.28 10.46
N GLU A 187 7.11 -4.23 11.35
CA GLU A 187 7.55 -5.59 11.03
C GLU A 187 6.38 -6.58 10.93
N ASP A 188 6.48 -7.54 10.01
CA ASP A 188 5.49 -8.59 9.76
C ASP A 188 4.08 -8.00 9.57
N VAL A 189 3.90 -7.01 8.69
CA VAL A 189 2.61 -6.36 8.42
C VAL A 189 2.05 -6.80 7.07
N ASP A 190 0.73 -6.83 6.93
CA ASP A 190 0.06 -7.14 5.66
C ASP A 190 -0.15 -5.89 4.79
N SER A 191 -0.20 -4.72 5.43
CA SER A 191 -0.39 -3.44 4.78
C SER A 191 0.11 -2.26 5.63
N VAL A 192 0.46 -1.16 4.97
CA VAL A 192 0.81 0.11 5.62
C VAL A 192 0.14 1.28 4.91
N PHE A 193 -0.65 2.04 5.67
CA PHE A 193 -1.11 3.36 5.29
C PHE A 193 0.00 4.39 5.48
N VAL A 194 0.25 5.18 4.44
CA VAL A 194 1.24 6.27 4.39
C VAL A 194 0.50 7.57 4.07
N SER A 195 0.62 8.56 4.95
CA SER A 195 0.07 9.91 4.76
C SER A 195 1.02 10.98 5.33
N HIS A 196 0.63 12.25 5.33
CA HIS A 196 1.45 13.35 5.81
C HIS A 196 0.66 14.56 6.30
N THR A 197 1.27 15.36 7.17
CA THR A 197 0.68 16.62 7.68
C THR A 197 0.90 17.82 6.75
N LEU A 198 1.70 17.65 5.70
CA LEU A 198 2.13 18.71 4.79
C LEU A 198 1.09 19.06 3.72
N ALA A 199 1.27 20.22 3.09
CA ALA A 199 0.54 20.59 1.89
C ALA A 199 1.08 19.89 0.62
N GLY A 200 2.36 19.48 0.63
CA GLY A 200 2.94 18.75 -0.48
C GLY A 200 4.17 17.94 -0.08
N LEU A 201 4.06 16.62 -0.21
CA LEU A 201 5.15 15.66 -0.05
C LEU A 201 5.28 14.89 -1.36
N ALA A 202 6.50 14.59 -1.80
CA ALA A 202 6.70 13.57 -2.81
C ALA A 202 7.27 12.32 -2.16
N ILE A 203 6.85 11.15 -2.63
CA ILE A 203 7.39 9.84 -2.27
C ILE A 203 7.95 9.23 -3.55
N ASP A 204 9.10 8.56 -3.48
CA ASP A 204 9.73 7.96 -4.68
C ASP A 204 9.95 6.46 -4.51
N THR A 205 10.86 6.10 -3.62
CA THR A 205 11.24 4.72 -3.39
C THR A 205 10.68 4.23 -2.05
N ILE A 206 9.96 3.11 -2.06
CA ILE A 206 9.55 2.38 -0.86
C ILE A 206 10.23 1.02 -0.89
N VAL A 207 10.97 0.69 0.18
CA VAL A 207 11.68 -0.58 0.32
C VAL A 207 10.97 -1.43 1.35
N LEU A 208 10.62 -2.65 0.96
CA LEU A 208 10.01 -3.67 1.80
C LEU A 208 10.98 -4.85 1.94
N ASP A 209 11.03 -5.47 3.11
CA ASP A 209 11.68 -6.78 3.31
C ASP A 209 10.60 -7.85 3.44
N VAL A 210 10.57 -8.82 2.53
CA VAL A 210 9.49 -9.80 2.45
C VAL A 210 9.97 -11.16 2.94
N ASP A 211 9.37 -11.65 4.03
CA ASP A 211 9.59 -13.01 4.51
C ASP A 211 8.74 -14.00 3.69
N LEU A 212 9.42 -14.80 2.86
CA LEU A 212 8.81 -15.85 2.03
C LEU A 212 8.23 -17.04 2.81
N ALA A 213 8.26 -17.03 4.15
CA ALA A 213 7.59 -18.05 4.95
C ALA A 213 6.07 -18.17 4.68
N THR A 214 5.46 -17.20 3.98
CA THR A 214 4.11 -17.31 3.44
C THR A 214 4.19 -17.76 1.97
N PRO A 215 3.82 -19.02 1.63
CA PRO A 215 3.91 -19.49 0.25
C PRO A 215 3.01 -18.65 -0.65
N ILE A 216 3.60 -17.93 -1.60
CA ILE A 216 2.85 -17.37 -2.74
C ILE A 216 2.31 -18.59 -3.49
N PRO A 217 0.99 -18.80 -3.59
CA PRO A 217 0.48 -19.86 -4.44
C PRO A 217 0.80 -19.46 -5.86
N GLU A 218 1.89 -20.01 -6.40
CA GLU A 218 2.16 -19.99 -7.83
C GLU A 218 0.86 -20.34 -8.57
N PRO A 219 0.45 -19.58 -9.61
CA PRO A 219 -0.78 -19.85 -10.36
C PRO A 219 -0.86 -21.32 -10.84
N SER A 220 0.30 -21.92 -11.10
CA SER A 220 0.46 -23.32 -11.46
C SER A 220 0.11 -24.30 -10.33
N THR A 221 0.38 -23.96 -9.07
CA THR A 221 0.08 -24.79 -7.89
C THR A 221 -1.42 -24.78 -7.57
N ALA A 222 -2.08 -23.62 -7.68
CA ALA A 222 -3.54 -23.53 -7.56
C ALA A 222 -4.25 -24.35 -8.65
N LEU A 223 -3.73 -24.31 -9.89
CA LEU A 223 -4.25 -25.12 -11.00
C LEU A 223 -4.04 -26.62 -10.76
N LEU A 224 -2.87 -27.04 -10.23
CA LEU A 224 -2.60 -28.44 -9.92
C LEU A 224 -3.44 -28.97 -8.76
N ILE A 225 -3.71 -28.15 -7.74
CA ILE A 225 -4.62 -28.48 -6.64
C ILE A 225 -6.06 -28.60 -7.17
N ALA A 226 -6.52 -27.65 -7.99
CA ALA A 226 -7.85 -27.68 -8.60
C ALA A 226 -8.02 -28.91 -9.52
N LEU A 227 -7.03 -29.22 -10.35
CA LEU A 227 -7.03 -30.40 -11.21
C LEU A 227 -6.94 -31.70 -10.41
N GLY A 228 -6.17 -31.72 -9.32
CA GLY A 228 -6.07 -32.86 -8.40
C GLY A 228 -7.40 -33.15 -7.69
N LEU A 229 -8.10 -32.12 -7.22
CA LEU A 229 -9.41 -32.23 -6.58
C LEU A 229 -10.51 -32.67 -7.57
N CYS A 230 -10.48 -32.18 -8.81
CA CYS A 230 -11.35 -32.65 -9.89
C CYS A 230 -11.07 -34.11 -10.30
N GLY A 231 -9.81 -34.56 -10.23
CA GLY A 231 -9.44 -35.95 -10.48
C GLY A 231 -9.92 -36.93 -9.40
N LEU A 232 -10.04 -36.48 -8.14
CA LEU A 232 -10.51 -37.31 -7.03
C LEU A 232 -12.04 -37.45 -7.01
N SER A 233 -12.78 -36.39 -7.36
CA SER A 233 -14.24 -36.43 -7.43
C SER A 233 -14.77 -37.33 -8.55
N THR A 234 -14.06 -37.41 -9.68
CA THR A 234 -14.42 -38.31 -10.80
C THR A 234 -14.17 -39.80 -10.49
N ARG A 235 -13.17 -40.13 -9.65
CA ARG A 235 -12.96 -41.51 -9.18
C ARG A 235 -13.97 -41.94 -8.11
N ALA A 236 -14.34 -41.04 -7.20
CA ALA A 236 -15.36 -41.33 -6.18
C ALA A 236 -16.76 -41.57 -6.79
N ALA A 237 -17.09 -40.91 -7.90
CA ALA A 237 -18.35 -41.11 -8.61
C ALA A 237 -18.42 -42.45 -9.36
N ARG A 238 -17.30 -42.97 -9.90
CA ARG A 238 -17.26 -44.26 -10.59
C ARG A 238 -17.32 -45.47 -9.65
N GLY A 239 -16.78 -45.37 -8.43
CA GLY A 239 -16.80 -46.47 -7.45
C GLY A 239 -18.13 -46.69 -6.72
N ARG A 240 -19.15 -45.85 -6.94
CA ARG A 240 -20.50 -46.00 -6.37
C ARG A 240 -21.56 -46.49 -7.37
N ALA A 241 -21.13 -46.80 -8.60
CA ALA A 241 -22.00 -47.25 -9.68
C ALA A 241 -21.88 -48.76 -9.97
N GLU A 242 -21.23 -49.52 -9.08
CA GLU A 242 -21.16 -50.99 -9.11
C GLU A 242 -21.90 -51.60 -7.92
#